data_AF-A0AAN8WT23-F1
#
_entry.id   AF-A0AAN8WT23-F1
#
_cell.length_a   1.000
_cell.length_b   1.000
_cell.length_c   1.000
_cell.angle_alpha   90.00
_cell.angle_beta   90.00
_cell.angle_gamma   90.00
#
_symmetry.space_group_name_H-M   'P 1'
#
loop_
_entity.id
_entity.type
_entity.pdbx_description
1 polymer ?
#
loop_
_entity_poly.entity_id
_entity_poly.type
_entity_poly.pdbx_seq_one_letter_code
_entity_poly.pdbx_strand_id
1 'polypeptide(L)'
;MEFVQIEWCKRKLIYVGYIYVKQKELANSVISYECEKCWYSSFKVKVKAGGNEVVSHENNLTHAADILHPEVLFVQQEIRRKLLTPKRLHSKSLPKQVQSEGLQGKYQNDANFTQQICMIPALAFIPPDKEIDAYETLQETMPPEADPIIDYFKDT
;
A
#
# COMPACT_ATOMS: atom_id res chain seq x y z
N MET A 1 8.80 14.98 17.09
CA MET A 1 8.72 13.54 16.81
C MET A 1 7.57 13.35 15.85
N GLU A 2 7.78 12.64 14.75
CA GLU A 2 6.78 12.52 13.70
C GLU A 2 6.54 11.05 13.36
N PHE A 3 5.31 10.73 12.97
CA PHE A 3 4.93 9.37 12.59
C PHE A 3 4.55 9.35 11.12
N VAL A 4 5.06 8.36 10.40
CA VAL A 4 4.69 8.09 9.02
C VAL A 4 4.10 6.69 8.93
N GLN A 5 2.96 6.58 8.25
CA GLN A 5 2.33 5.29 7.99
C GLN A 5 2.70 4.84 6.57
N ILE A 6 3.32 3.66 6.48
CA ILE A 6 3.68 3.02 5.21
C ILE A 6 2.83 1.75 5.09
N GLU A 7 2.49 1.35 3.86
CA GLU A 7 1.67 0.16 3.57
C GLU A 7 2.20 -1.11 4.26
N TRP A 8 1.28 -2.02 4.58
CA TRP A 8 1.49 -3.22 5.42
C TRP A 8 1.80 -2.92 6.89
N CYS A 9 0.93 -2.12 7.51
CA CYS A 9 0.70 -2.04 8.96
C CYS A 9 1.88 -1.56 9.84
N LYS A 10 3.01 -1.17 9.26
CA LYS A 10 4.17 -0.71 10.03
C LYS A 10 4.20 0.81 10.09
N ARG A 11 3.64 1.36 11.18
CA ARG A 11 3.86 2.76 11.56
C ARG A 11 5.36 2.96 11.86
N LYS A 12 5.99 3.86 11.12
CA LYS A 12 7.37 4.27 11.33
C LYS A 12 7.42 5.55 12.16
N LEU A 13 8.49 5.66 12.92
CA LEU A 13 8.81 6.79 13.78
C LEU A 13 9.99 7.55 13.19
N ILE A 14 9.83 8.85 12.97
CA ILE A 14 10.91 9.77 12.62
C ILE A 14 11.30 10.56 13.86
N TYR A 15 12.55 10.43 14.26
CA TYR A 15 13.12 11.10 15.42
C TYR A 15 14.57 11.49 15.14
N VAL A 16 14.89 12.79 15.30
CA VAL A 16 16.24 13.36 15.08
C VAL A 16 16.82 13.03 13.70
N GLY A 17 15.97 12.99 12.66
CA GLY A 17 16.41 12.65 11.28
C GLY A 17 16.68 11.16 11.05
N TYR A 18 16.35 10.30 12.01
CA TYR A 18 16.44 8.85 11.90
C TYR A 18 15.05 8.23 11.82
N ILE A 19 14.98 7.10 11.12
CA ILE A 19 13.74 6.36 10.92
C ILE A 19 13.80 5.05 11.71
N TYR A 20 12.74 4.80 12.48
CA TYR A 20 12.60 3.62 13.31
C TYR A 20 11.31 2.86 12.97
N VAL A 21 11.37 1.55 13.02
CA VAL A 21 10.28 0.62 12.75
C VAL A 21 9.72 0.09 14.06
N LYS A 22 8.39 0.12 14.22
CA LYS A 22 7.70 -0.45 15.40
C LYS A 22 8.06 -1.92 15.56
N GLN A 23 8.47 -2.30 16.76
CA GLN A 23 8.79 -3.69 17.13
C GLN A 23 7.68 -4.30 17.97
N LYS A 24 7.45 -3.75 19.17
CA LYS A 24 6.47 -4.27 20.13
C LYS A 24 5.93 -3.18 21.04
N GLU A 25 4.75 -3.42 21.58
CA GLU A 25 4.19 -2.63 22.68
C GLU A 25 4.68 -3.19 24.01
N LEU A 26 4.99 -2.29 24.94
CA LEU A 26 5.45 -2.54 26.29
C LEU A 26 4.35 -2.09 27.28
N ALA A 27 4.57 -2.33 28.58
CA ALA A 27 3.69 -1.82 29.61
C ALA A 27 3.56 -0.28 29.55
N ASN A 28 2.45 0.25 30.07
CA ASN A 28 2.17 1.69 30.16
C ASN A 28 2.08 2.40 28.79
N SER A 29 1.58 1.71 27.76
CA SER A 29 1.39 2.27 26.41
C SER A 29 2.68 2.76 25.74
N VAL A 30 3.84 2.24 26.18
CA VAL A 30 5.13 2.53 25.59
C VAL A 30 5.37 1.60 24.41
N ILE A 31 5.82 2.13 23.28
CA ILE A 31 6.11 1.37 22.07
C ILE A 31 7.63 1.37 21.84
N SER A 32 8.18 0.17 21.61
CA SER A 32 9.58 0.01 21.21
C SER A 32 9.70 0.11 19.70
N TYR A 33 10.64 0.94 19.26
CA TYR A 33 11.03 1.11 17.88
C TYR A 33 12.51 0.75 17.72
N GLU A 34 12.88 0.25 16.54
CA GLU A 34 14.26 -0.10 16.20
C GLU A 34 14.66 0.59 14.90
N CYS A 35 15.91 1.06 14.80
CA CYS A 35 16.38 1.78 13.62
C CYS A 35 16.19 0.94 12.36
N GLU A 36 15.65 1.52 11.29
CA GLU A 36 15.42 0.81 10.03
C GLU A 36 16.70 0.24 9.43
N LYS A 37 17.83 0.93 9.60
CA LYS A 37 19.13 0.50 9.06
C LYS A 37 19.82 -0.59 9.92
N CYS A 38 19.16 -1.12 10.97
CA CYS A 38 19.72 -2.21 11.79
C CYS A 38 19.89 -3.55 11.05
N TRP A 39 19.32 -3.69 9.84
CA TRP A 39 19.49 -4.88 9.02
C TRP A 39 20.86 -4.92 8.32
N TYR A 40 21.50 -3.76 8.13
CA TYR A 40 22.79 -3.62 7.46
C TYR A 40 23.96 -3.44 8.44
N SER A 41 23.69 -3.31 9.73
CA SER A 41 24.70 -3.18 10.77
C SER A 41 24.37 -4.11 11.94
N SER A 42 25.38 -4.68 12.59
CA SER A 42 25.19 -5.52 13.78
C SER A 42 24.61 -4.76 14.99
N PHE A 43 24.36 -3.46 14.86
CA PHE A 43 23.91 -2.58 15.94
C PHE A 43 22.40 -2.38 15.91
N LYS A 44 21.73 -2.82 16.99
CA LYS A 44 20.30 -2.65 17.22
C LYS A 44 20.06 -1.41 18.06
N VAL A 45 19.96 -0.25 17.40
CA VAL A 45 19.58 1.00 18.09
C VAL A 45 18.07 1.00 18.30
N LYS A 46 17.65 1.23 19.55
CA LYS A 46 16.23 1.21 19.91
C LYS A 46 15.81 2.49 20.59
N VAL A 47 14.59 2.90 20.30
CA VAL A 47 13.93 4.04 20.91
C VAL A 47 12.61 3.56 21.48
N LYS A 48 12.33 3.94 22.73
CA LYS A 48 11.01 3.69 23.34
C LYS A 48 10.27 5.01 23.39
N ALA A 49 9.07 5.05 22.84
CA ALA A 49 8.23 6.23 22.85
C ALA A 49 6.88 5.94 23.52
N GLY A 50 6.40 6.88 24.33
CA GLY A 50 5.10 6.82 24.99
C GLY A 50 4.34 8.11 24.70
N GLY A 51 3.12 8.01 24.17
CA GLY A 51 2.39 9.17 23.69
C GLY A 51 3.18 9.94 22.61
N ASN A 52 3.54 11.19 22.90
CA ASN A 52 4.28 12.09 22.00
C ASN A 52 5.76 12.26 22.38
N GLU A 53 6.27 11.50 23.35
CA GLU A 53 7.61 11.69 23.88
C GLU A 53 8.46 10.41 23.78
N VAL A 54 9.77 10.60 23.62
CA VAL A 54 10.75 9.52 23.70
C VAL A 54 11.11 9.30 25.17
N VAL A 55 10.78 8.12 25.68
CA VAL A 55 10.99 7.70 27.07
C VAL A 55 12.41 7.21 27.30
N SER A 56 13.03 6.56 26.30
CA SER A 56 14.42 6.11 26.42
C SER A 56 15.08 5.85 25.07
N HIS A 57 16.40 6.02 25.03
CA HIS A 57 17.26 5.65 23.90
C HIS A 57 18.23 4.53 24.34
N GLU A 58 18.25 3.42 23.61
CA GLU A 58 19.15 2.29 23.84
C GLU A 58 20.15 2.19 22.68
N ASN A 59 21.44 2.18 23.02
CA ASN A 59 22.59 2.18 22.11
C ASN A 59 22.78 3.48 21.31
N ASN A 60 24.00 3.75 20.86
CA ASN A 60 24.32 4.92 20.04
C ASN A 60 24.18 4.60 18.55
N LEU A 61 23.78 5.61 17.78
CA LEU A 61 23.74 5.54 16.32
C LEU A 61 25.16 5.56 15.77
N THR A 62 25.48 4.57 14.94
CA THR A 62 26.79 4.43 14.27
C THR A 62 26.77 4.92 12.82
N HIS A 63 25.64 5.45 12.37
CA HIS A 63 25.48 6.00 11.02
C HIS A 63 24.92 7.42 11.06
N ALA A 64 25.23 8.19 10.02
CA ALA A 64 24.66 9.52 9.85
C ALA A 64 23.14 9.46 9.66
N ALA A 65 22.47 10.53 10.09
CA ALA A 65 21.07 10.77 9.77
C ALA A 65 20.92 10.93 8.25
N ASP A 66 19.86 10.35 7.71
CA ASP A 66 19.55 10.43 6.29
C ASP A 66 18.46 11.47 6.12
N ILE A 67 18.86 12.74 5.92
CA ILE A 67 17.94 13.88 5.99
C ILE A 67 16.87 13.80 4.90
N LEU A 68 17.20 13.21 3.74
CA LEU A 68 16.30 13.12 2.59
C LEU A 68 15.28 11.98 2.72
N HIS A 69 15.62 10.90 3.43
CA HIS A 69 14.76 9.73 3.52
C HIS A 69 13.39 10.03 4.18
N PRO A 70 13.32 10.77 5.32
CA PRO A 70 12.07 11.26 5.90
C PRO A 70 11.20 12.06 4.93
N GLU A 71 11.79 13.00 4.18
CA GLU A 71 11.06 13.87 3.24
C GLU A 71 10.42 13.05 2.12
N VAL A 72 11.18 12.10 1.56
CA VAL A 72 10.66 11.17 0.54
C VAL A 72 9.48 10.37 1.08
N LEU A 73 9.56 9.90 2.33
CA LEU A 73 8.48 9.14 2.95
C LEU A 73 7.21 9.98 3.16
N PHE A 74 7.35 11.27 3.52
CA PHE A 74 6.21 12.18 3.61
C PHE A 74 5.57 12.44 2.25
N VAL A 75 6.38 12.69 1.22
CA VAL A 75 5.87 12.88 -0.15
C VAL A 75 5.15 11.62 -0.63
N GLN A 76 5.70 10.43 -0.37
CA GLN A 76 5.03 9.16 -0.69
C GLN A 76 3.71 8.99 0.07
N GLN A 77 3.66 9.37 1.35
CA GLN A 77 2.43 9.33 2.15
C GLN A 77 1.37 10.28 1.56
N GLU A 78 1.76 11.49 1.15
CA GLU A 78 0.83 12.47 0.59
C GLU A 78 0.35 12.07 -0.81
N ILE A 79 1.24 11.58 -1.68
CA ILE A 79 0.89 10.99 -2.97
C ILE A 79 -0.11 9.86 -2.74
N ARG A 80 0.15 8.94 -1.80
CA ARG A 80 -0.81 7.88 -1.44
C ARG A 80 -2.11 8.43 -0.91
N ARG A 81 -2.11 9.42 -0.03
CA ARG A 81 -3.34 10.02 0.50
C ARG A 81 -4.22 10.57 -0.63
N LYS A 82 -3.61 11.18 -1.65
CA LYS A 82 -4.28 11.68 -2.86
C LYS A 82 -4.72 10.55 -3.79
N LEU A 83 -3.86 9.55 -4.01
CA LEU A 83 -4.14 8.36 -4.84
C LEU A 83 -5.07 7.33 -4.17
N LEU A 84 -5.34 7.45 -2.88
CA LEU A 84 -6.30 6.65 -2.10
C LEU A 84 -7.63 7.39 -1.88
N THR A 85 -7.85 8.47 -2.63
CA THR A 85 -9.19 8.99 -2.94
C THR A 85 -9.71 8.54 -4.32
N PRO A 86 -9.76 7.22 -4.60
CA PRO A 86 -10.79 6.66 -5.45
C PRO A 86 -11.74 5.84 -4.60
N LYS A 87 -13.03 6.17 -4.73
CA LYS A 87 -14.12 5.35 -4.20
C LYS A 87 -14.05 3.96 -4.87
N ARG A 88 -14.14 2.94 -4.03
CA ARG A 88 -14.90 1.68 -4.21
C ARG A 88 -14.32 0.45 -4.92
N LEU A 89 -13.28 0.48 -5.76
CA LEU A 89 -12.89 -0.75 -6.49
C LEU A 89 -11.92 -1.73 -5.77
N HIS A 90 -11.31 -1.37 -4.63
CA HIS A 90 -10.07 -2.02 -4.16
C HIS A 90 -10.18 -3.28 -3.28
N SER A 91 -11.37 -3.80 -2.94
CA SER A 91 -11.46 -4.99 -2.07
C SER A 91 -11.46 -6.32 -2.82
N LYS A 92 -11.54 -6.29 -4.15
CA LYS A 92 -11.81 -7.46 -4.98
C LYS A 92 -10.59 -7.84 -5.81
N SER A 93 -10.11 -9.08 -5.65
CA SER A 93 -8.95 -9.57 -6.38
C SER A 93 -9.38 -10.20 -7.72
N LEU A 94 -8.99 -9.56 -8.83
CA LEU A 94 -9.23 -10.03 -10.20
C LEU A 94 -8.92 -11.52 -10.40
N PRO A 95 -7.77 -12.07 -9.96
CA PRO A 95 -7.47 -13.48 -10.18
C PRO A 95 -8.44 -14.45 -9.48
N LYS A 96 -8.98 -14.08 -8.32
CA LYS A 96 -9.97 -14.92 -7.62
C LYS A 96 -11.31 -14.92 -8.34
N GLN A 97 -11.71 -13.78 -8.91
CA GLN A 97 -12.94 -13.69 -9.69
C GLN A 97 -12.82 -14.46 -11.01
N VAL A 98 -11.70 -14.33 -11.70
CA VAL A 98 -11.42 -15.14 -12.90
C VAL A 98 -11.48 -16.64 -12.59
N GLN A 99 -10.98 -17.04 -11.43
CA GLN A 99 -11.05 -18.43 -10.98
C GLN A 99 -12.49 -18.88 -10.65
N SER A 100 -13.31 -18.03 -10.01
CA SER A 100 -14.71 -18.37 -9.68
C SER A 100 -15.56 -18.59 -10.92
N GLU A 101 -15.30 -17.83 -11.99
CA GLU A 101 -15.98 -17.98 -13.28
C GLU A 101 -15.45 -19.16 -14.11
N GLY A 102 -14.47 -19.93 -13.61
CA GLY A 102 -13.90 -21.07 -14.35
C GLY A 102 -12.99 -20.65 -15.52
N LEU A 103 -12.65 -19.37 -15.64
CA LEU A 103 -11.89 -18.80 -16.75
C LEU A 103 -10.37 -18.85 -16.54
N GLN A 104 -9.91 -19.48 -15.44
CA GLN A 104 -8.50 -19.58 -15.08
C GLN A 104 -7.62 -20.17 -16.21
N GLY A 105 -8.12 -21.20 -16.89
CA GLY A 105 -7.40 -21.82 -18.01
C GLY A 105 -7.20 -20.85 -19.18
N LYS A 106 -8.21 -20.04 -19.50
CA LYS A 106 -8.12 -19.02 -20.55
C LYS A 106 -7.21 -17.87 -20.13
N TYR A 107 -7.35 -17.42 -18.89
CA TYR A 107 -6.51 -16.36 -18.31
C TYR A 107 -5.01 -16.68 -18.29
N GLN A 108 -4.62 -17.96 -18.23
CA GLN A 108 -3.22 -18.37 -18.25
C GLN A 108 -2.67 -18.63 -19.66
N ASN A 109 -3.53 -19.01 -20.60
CA ASN A 109 -3.10 -19.53 -21.91
C ASN A 109 -3.46 -18.59 -23.08
N ASP A 110 -4.29 -17.58 -22.87
CA ASP A 110 -4.69 -16.60 -23.88
C ASP A 110 -4.27 -15.19 -23.46
N ALA A 111 -3.17 -14.72 -24.05
CA ALA A 111 -2.60 -13.41 -23.75
C ALA A 111 -3.56 -12.24 -24.05
N ASN A 112 -4.41 -12.36 -25.08
CA ASN A 112 -5.36 -11.31 -25.42
C ASN A 112 -6.44 -11.21 -24.34
N PHE A 113 -6.98 -12.35 -23.91
CA PHE A 113 -7.93 -12.41 -22.82
C PHE A 113 -7.33 -11.90 -21.50
N THR A 114 -6.10 -12.31 -21.18
CA THR A 114 -5.37 -11.80 -20.00
C THR A 114 -5.26 -10.27 -20.03
N GLN A 115 -4.83 -9.71 -21.17
CA GLN A 115 -4.66 -8.28 -21.34
C GLN A 115 -5.98 -7.53 -21.14
N GLN A 116 -7.06 -7.99 -21.79
CA GLN A 116 -8.39 -7.41 -21.70
C GLN A 116 -8.92 -7.43 -20.25
N ILE A 117 -8.86 -8.59 -19.58
CA ILE A 117 -9.32 -8.74 -18.18
C ILE A 117 -8.51 -7.88 -17.20
N CYS A 118 -7.22 -7.66 -17.47
CA CYS A 118 -6.37 -6.79 -16.66
C CYS A 118 -6.71 -5.29 -16.79
N MET A 119 -7.56 -4.89 -17.74
CA MET A 119 -8.04 -3.51 -17.85
C MET A 119 -9.15 -3.20 -16.82
N ILE A 120 -9.88 -4.20 -16.30
CA ILE A 120 -10.99 -3.99 -15.35
C ILE A 120 -10.53 -3.26 -14.07
N PRO A 121 -9.42 -3.66 -13.39
CA PRO A 121 -8.95 -2.93 -12.22
C PRO A 121 -8.46 -1.51 -12.53
N ALA A 122 -8.12 -1.20 -13.78
CA ALA A 122 -7.68 0.14 -14.17
C ALA A 122 -8.81 1.18 -14.08
N LEU A 123 -10.07 0.74 -14.13
CA LEU A 123 -11.25 1.60 -13.92
C LEU A 123 -11.22 2.32 -12.56
N ALA A 124 -10.55 1.73 -11.55
CA ALA A 124 -10.41 2.34 -10.22
C ALA A 124 -9.66 3.69 -10.23
N PHE A 125 -8.90 3.98 -11.29
CA PHE A 125 -8.09 5.19 -11.41
C PHE A 125 -8.73 6.25 -12.32
N ILE A 126 -9.96 6.00 -12.79
CA ILE A 126 -10.64 6.90 -13.70
C ILE A 126 -11.32 8.01 -12.90
N PRO A 127 -11.22 9.28 -13.35
CA PRO A 127 -11.95 10.38 -12.76
C PRO A 127 -13.47 10.11 -12.74
N PRO A 128 -14.20 10.53 -11.69
CA PRO A 128 -15.64 10.24 -11.57
C PRO A 128 -16.49 10.76 -12.75
N ASP A 129 -16.04 11.82 -13.41
CA ASP A 129 -16.67 12.41 -14.59
C ASP A 129 -16.53 11.56 -15.86
N LYS A 130 -15.64 10.57 -15.87
CA LYS A 130 -15.34 9.69 -17.02
C LYS A 130 -15.60 8.21 -16.76
N GLU A 131 -16.11 7.88 -15.59
CA GLU A 131 -16.31 6.49 -15.14
C GLU A 131 -17.29 5.74 -16.05
N ILE A 132 -18.40 6.38 -16.42
CA ILE A 132 -19.45 5.79 -17.27
C ILE A 132 -18.90 5.52 -18.68
N ASP A 133 -18.34 6.54 -19.33
CA ASP A 133 -17.78 6.43 -20.68
C ASP A 133 -16.70 5.34 -20.77
N ALA A 134 -15.84 5.25 -19.75
CA ALA A 134 -14.79 4.24 -19.71
C ALA A 134 -15.33 2.83 -19.50
N TYR A 135 -16.41 2.67 -18.71
CA TYR A 135 -17.07 1.39 -18.53
C TYR A 135 -17.73 0.91 -19.82
N GLU A 136 -18.46 1.79 -20.50
CA GLU A 136 -19.10 1.48 -21.80
C GLU A 136 -18.05 1.06 -22.83
N THR A 137 -16.97 1.83 -22.96
CA THR A 137 -15.84 1.51 -23.85
C THR A 137 -15.20 0.17 -23.51
N LEU A 138 -15.04 -0.12 -22.21
CA LEU A 138 -14.48 -1.39 -21.77
C LEU A 138 -15.41 -2.56 -22.11
N GLN A 139 -16.72 -2.41 -21.89
CA GLN A 139 -17.70 -3.45 -22.16
C GLN A 139 -17.80 -3.78 -23.66
N GLU A 140 -17.68 -2.77 -24.54
CA GLU A 140 -17.65 -2.97 -26.00
C GLU A 140 -16.40 -3.73 -26.50
N THR A 141 -15.28 -3.63 -25.79
CA THR A 141 -14.00 -4.21 -26.20
C THR A 141 -13.72 -5.58 -25.58
N MET A 142 -14.56 -6.00 -24.64
CA MET A 142 -14.41 -7.22 -23.86
C MET A 142 -15.10 -8.42 -24.50
N PRO A 143 -14.57 -9.64 -24.28
CA PRO A 143 -15.27 -10.84 -24.69
C PRO A 143 -16.51 -11.05 -23.82
N PRO A 144 -17.63 -11.58 -24.35
CA PRO A 144 -18.87 -11.77 -23.60
C PRO A 144 -18.70 -12.62 -22.32
N GLU A 145 -17.71 -13.51 -22.33
CA GLU A 145 -17.36 -14.35 -21.18
C GLU A 145 -16.83 -13.53 -19.98
N ALA A 146 -16.40 -12.29 -20.19
CA ALA A 146 -15.92 -11.38 -19.16
C ALA A 146 -17.05 -10.64 -18.44
N ASP A 147 -18.26 -10.56 -19.00
CA ASP A 147 -19.41 -9.86 -18.43
C ASP A 147 -19.63 -10.11 -16.93
N PRO A 148 -19.63 -11.37 -16.42
CA PRO A 148 -19.81 -11.62 -14.98
C PRO A 148 -18.66 -11.06 -14.12
N ILE A 149 -17.45 -10.95 -14.68
CA ILE A 149 -16.32 -10.33 -14.01
C ILE A 149 -16.52 -8.81 -13.97
N ILE A 150 -16.92 -8.19 -15.08
CA ILE A 150 -17.11 -6.74 -15.16
C ILE A 150 -18.23 -6.30 -14.20
N ASP A 151 -19.37 -7.00 -14.20
CA ASP A 151 -20.49 -6.74 -13.29
C ASP A 151 -20.09 -6.87 -11.81
N TYR A 152 -19.26 -7.86 -11.48
CA TYR A 152 -18.73 -8.02 -10.13
C TYR A 152 -17.91 -6.80 -9.66
N PHE A 153 -17.22 -6.11 -10.57
CA PHE A 153 -16.49 -4.89 -10.24
C PHE A 153 -17.36 -3.62 -10.29
N LYS A 154 -18.51 -3.65 -10.98
CA LYS A 154 -19.47 -2.54 -11.08
C LYS A 154 -20.28 -2.30 -9.80
N ASP A 155 -20.73 -3.37 -9.14
CA ASP A 155 -21.67 -3.31 -8.01
C ASP A 155 -21.04 -2.89 -6.66
N THR A 156 -19.98 -2.07 -6.66
CA THR A 156 -19.27 -1.63 -5.43
C THR A 156 -19.11 -0.12 -5.40
#